data_AF-A0A943PY03-F1
#
_entry.id   AF-A0A943PY03-F1
#
_cell.length_a   1.000
_cell.length_b   1.000
_cell.length_c   1.000
_cell.angle_alpha   90.00
_cell.angle_beta   90.00
_cell.angle_gamma   90.00
#
_symmetry.space_group_name_H-M   'P 1'
#
loop_
_entity.id
_entity.type
_entity.pdbx_description
1 polymer ?
#
loop_
_entity_poly.entity_id
_entity_poly.type
_entity_poly.pdbx_seq_one_letter_code
_entity_poly.pdbx_strand_id
1 'polypeptide(L)'
;MNKIQIFKGISNLTPYKFNISDCFQFFTGKNKSRQDNCSLKVNGFAYYSCENPKAKTDCYRYYLELDIEKAEQEKTLVVLMLNPSNTFPEANGKKSTVDATVKNAVRITYKAGYSKVIILNSFNFIDGNSITAMKSAKEASNDVNTKIITNVLAQHKDLMIAWGTKVCKKDKTEILSKIWDKATDINIFAYAWNSNSNCPYHPATRVDNIKNNYPLTKFLTGNGKLTELAIRKYKREFELEVKNK
;
A
#
# COMPACT_ATOMS: atom_id res chain seq x y z
N MET A 1 -5.23 -13.15 -5.62
CA MET A 1 -4.14 -14.00 -6.17
C MET A 1 -3.94 -15.25 -5.28
N ASN A 2 -3.52 -16.41 -5.80
CA ASN A 2 -3.40 -17.61 -4.97
C ASN A 2 -2.06 -17.66 -4.18
N LYS A 3 -2.01 -18.43 -3.08
CA LYS A 3 -0.82 -18.54 -2.20
C LYS A 3 0.44 -18.97 -2.96
N ILE A 4 0.32 -19.95 -3.84
CA ILE A 4 1.44 -20.53 -4.59
C ILE A 4 2.10 -19.48 -5.47
N GLN A 5 1.31 -18.64 -6.13
CA GLN A 5 1.83 -17.57 -6.96
C GLN A 5 2.51 -16.48 -6.12
N ILE A 6 1.92 -16.08 -4.98
CA ILE A 6 2.48 -15.02 -4.11
C ILE A 6 3.86 -15.43 -3.59
N PHE A 7 3.99 -16.68 -3.12
CA PHE A 7 5.21 -17.19 -2.49
C PHE A 7 6.08 -18.05 -3.40
N LYS A 8 5.91 -17.94 -4.73
CA LYS A 8 6.70 -18.70 -5.71
C LYS A 8 8.20 -18.48 -5.49
N GLY A 9 8.97 -19.56 -5.40
CA GLY A 9 10.43 -19.50 -5.24
C GLY A 9 10.92 -19.05 -3.85
N ILE A 10 10.05 -19.10 -2.83
CA ILE A 10 10.39 -18.84 -1.43
C ILE A 10 10.26 -20.15 -0.66
N SER A 11 11.40 -20.70 -0.21
CA SER A 11 11.46 -21.88 0.66
C SER A 11 11.44 -21.49 2.14
N ASN A 12 11.06 -22.44 3.00
CA ASN A 12 11.12 -22.31 4.47
C ASN A 12 10.31 -21.15 5.04
N LEU A 13 9.18 -20.80 4.40
CA LEU A 13 8.24 -19.80 4.90
C LEU A 13 6.88 -20.43 5.19
N THR A 14 6.38 -20.24 6.41
CA THR A 14 5.02 -20.64 6.82
C THR A 14 4.16 -19.39 6.98
N PRO A 15 3.51 -18.88 5.92
CA PRO A 15 2.67 -17.71 6.04
C PRO A 15 1.27 -18.10 6.54
N TYR A 16 0.80 -17.35 7.54
CA TYR A 16 -0.52 -17.49 8.15
C TYR A 16 -1.50 -16.57 7.43
N LYS A 17 -2.60 -17.14 6.92
CA LYS A 17 -3.66 -16.40 6.23
C LYS A 17 -4.71 -15.96 7.23
N PHE A 18 -5.10 -14.68 7.17
CA PHE A 18 -6.25 -14.19 7.93
C PHE A 18 -7.18 -13.38 7.05
N ASN A 19 -8.47 -13.51 7.30
CA ASN A 19 -9.49 -12.68 6.65
C ASN A 19 -9.46 -11.27 7.24
N ILE A 20 -9.62 -10.29 6.36
CA ILE A 20 -9.66 -8.86 6.70
C ILE A 20 -10.95 -8.29 6.12
N SER A 21 -11.71 -7.58 6.94
CA SER A 21 -12.94 -6.91 6.52
C SER A 21 -13.13 -5.65 7.32
N ASP A 22 -13.56 -4.57 6.68
CA ASP A 22 -13.88 -3.32 7.35
C ASP A 22 -14.94 -2.56 6.54
N CYS A 23 -15.60 -1.61 7.18
CA CYS A 23 -16.42 -0.64 6.48
C CYS A 23 -16.21 0.78 7.00
N PHE A 24 -16.03 1.72 6.08
CA PHE A 24 -15.72 3.10 6.42
C PHE A 24 -16.28 4.09 5.40
N GLN A 25 -16.28 5.36 5.77
CA GLN A 25 -16.75 6.44 4.90
C GLN A 25 -15.71 6.79 3.83
N PHE A 26 -16.20 7.15 2.63
CA PHE A 26 -15.39 7.75 1.58
C PHE A 26 -14.83 9.14 1.98
N PHE A 27 -15.67 10.01 2.54
CA PHE A 27 -15.29 11.29 3.16
C PHE A 27 -15.76 11.34 4.61
N THR A 28 -14.96 11.91 5.51
CA THR A 28 -15.47 12.27 6.85
C THR A 28 -16.13 13.65 6.77
N GLY A 29 -17.44 13.73 7.01
CA GLY A 29 -18.23 14.97 6.89
C GLY A 29 -18.77 15.45 8.25
N LYS A 30 -19.06 16.75 8.36
CA LYS A 30 -19.34 17.56 9.58
C LYS A 30 -20.33 17.00 10.62
N ASN A 31 -21.17 16.03 10.29
CA ASN A 31 -22.15 15.47 11.21
C ASN A 31 -21.75 14.06 11.65
N LYS A 32 -21.11 13.98 12.81
CA LYS A 32 -20.79 12.74 13.54
C LYS A 32 -22.03 11.92 13.95
N SER A 33 -23.25 12.41 13.69
CA SER A 33 -24.51 11.90 14.26
C SER A 33 -25.26 10.86 13.42
N ARG A 34 -24.90 10.60 12.15
CA ARG A 34 -25.50 9.47 11.42
C ARG A 34 -24.76 8.18 11.76
N GLN A 35 -25.43 7.27 12.46
CA GLN A 35 -24.88 5.99 12.93
C GLN A 35 -24.61 4.97 11.81
N ASP A 36 -25.15 5.17 10.59
CA ASP A 36 -24.92 4.29 9.44
C ASP A 36 -23.94 4.91 8.43
N ASN A 37 -22.64 4.76 8.72
CA ASN A 37 -21.55 5.43 8.00
C ASN A 37 -20.68 4.47 7.16
N CYS A 38 -21.32 3.46 6.56
CA CYS A 38 -20.67 2.44 5.75
C CYS A 38 -20.85 2.73 4.24
N SER A 39 -19.95 3.51 3.63
CA SER A 39 -20.02 3.80 2.18
C SER A 39 -19.01 3.04 1.33
N LEU A 40 -17.87 2.64 1.91
CA LEU A 40 -16.91 1.70 1.32
C LEU A 40 -16.78 0.48 2.23
N LYS A 41 -17.24 -0.66 1.73
CA LYS A 41 -17.05 -1.97 2.37
C LYS A 41 -15.94 -2.71 1.64
N VAL A 42 -15.03 -3.27 2.42
CA VAL A 42 -13.91 -4.07 1.91
C VAL A 42 -13.87 -5.42 2.57
N ASN A 43 -13.51 -6.43 1.79
CA ASN A 43 -13.29 -7.79 2.25
C ASN A 43 -12.04 -8.34 1.56
N GLY A 44 -11.31 -9.23 2.22
CA GLY A 44 -10.14 -9.85 1.62
C GLY A 44 -9.32 -10.59 2.66
N PHE A 45 -8.01 -10.61 2.48
CA PHE A 45 -7.12 -11.36 3.36
C PHE A 45 -5.72 -10.79 3.40
N ALA A 46 -4.97 -11.13 4.44
CA ALA A 46 -3.56 -10.84 4.57
C ALA A 46 -2.76 -12.09 4.95
N TYR A 47 -1.48 -12.10 4.57
CA TYR A 47 -0.51 -13.10 4.99
C TYR A 47 0.50 -12.49 5.95
N TYR A 48 0.69 -13.16 7.08
CA TYR A 48 1.64 -12.77 8.12
C TYR A 48 2.63 -13.89 8.42
N SER A 49 3.75 -13.53 9.04
CA SER A 49 4.76 -14.50 9.52
C SER A 49 4.42 -15.14 10.86
N CYS A 50 3.34 -14.71 11.52
CA CYS A 50 2.98 -15.15 12.86
C CYS A 50 1.46 -15.38 12.99
N GLU A 51 1.08 -16.21 13.95
CA GLU A 51 -0.32 -16.54 14.25
C GLU A 51 -1.09 -15.40 14.94
N ASN A 52 -0.37 -14.51 15.64
CA ASN A 52 -0.96 -13.46 16.44
C ASN A 52 -0.40 -12.08 16.02
N PRO A 53 -0.73 -11.60 14.81
CA PRO A 53 -0.14 -10.37 14.27
C PRO A 53 -0.53 -9.15 15.10
N LYS A 54 0.49 -8.46 15.62
CA LYS A 54 0.36 -7.24 16.42
C LYS A 54 1.52 -6.28 16.11
N ALA A 55 1.30 -4.99 16.31
CA ALA A 55 2.37 -4.00 16.17
C ALA A 55 3.48 -4.24 17.20
N LYS A 56 4.72 -3.94 16.81
CA LYS A 56 5.93 -4.06 17.65
C LYS A 56 6.18 -5.47 18.18
N THR A 57 5.72 -6.48 17.44
CA THR A 57 6.09 -7.89 17.65
C THR A 57 7.03 -8.31 16.52
N ASP A 58 7.83 -9.39 16.70
CA ASP A 58 8.66 -9.98 15.63
C ASP A 58 7.78 -10.65 14.57
N CYS A 59 6.93 -9.85 13.91
CA CYS A 59 5.94 -10.27 12.96
C CYS A 59 5.95 -9.36 11.74
N TYR A 60 5.84 -10.01 10.59
CA TYR A 60 5.93 -9.39 9.28
C TYR A 60 4.60 -9.55 8.55
N ARG A 61 4.16 -8.50 7.84
CA ARG A 61 3.02 -8.56 6.92
C ARG A 61 3.53 -8.64 5.49
N TYR A 62 3.41 -9.82 4.90
CA TYR A 62 3.88 -10.11 3.55
C TYR A 62 2.95 -9.58 2.46
N TYR A 63 1.64 -9.59 2.73
CA TYR A 63 0.63 -9.34 1.72
C TYR A 63 -0.68 -8.90 2.35
N LEU A 64 -1.39 -7.98 1.70
CA LEU A 64 -2.78 -7.63 2.02
C LEU A 64 -3.53 -7.40 0.70
N GLU A 65 -4.61 -8.14 0.48
CA GLU A 65 -5.53 -7.97 -0.65
C GLU A 65 -6.90 -7.61 -0.11
N LEU A 66 -7.54 -6.59 -0.70
CA LEU A 66 -8.88 -6.14 -0.35
C LEU A 66 -9.69 -5.87 -1.62
N ASP A 67 -10.79 -6.59 -1.77
CA ASP A 67 -11.88 -6.32 -2.71
C ASP A 67 -12.75 -5.16 -2.19
N ILE A 68 -13.21 -4.30 -3.10
CA ILE A 68 -14.04 -3.12 -2.82
C ILE A 68 -15.44 -3.39 -3.42
N GLU A 69 -16.43 -3.60 -2.55
CA GLU A 69 -17.74 -4.21 -2.90
C GLU A 69 -18.59 -3.43 -3.92
N LYS A 70 -18.27 -2.16 -4.20
CA LYS A 70 -19.08 -1.27 -5.06
C LYS A 70 -18.36 -0.82 -6.34
N ALA A 71 -17.30 -1.51 -6.73
CA ALA A 71 -16.54 -1.12 -7.91
C ALA A 71 -16.96 -1.91 -9.14
N GLU A 72 -17.14 -1.19 -10.26
CA GLU A 72 -17.76 -1.71 -11.49
C GLU A 72 -16.79 -2.50 -12.39
N GLN A 73 -15.48 -2.42 -12.15
CA GLN A 73 -14.44 -3.00 -13.02
C GLN A 73 -13.58 -4.00 -12.27
N GLU A 74 -13.25 -5.16 -12.83
CA GLU A 74 -12.29 -6.11 -12.25
C GLU A 74 -10.82 -5.68 -12.45
N LYS A 75 -10.48 -4.48 -11.98
CA LYS A 75 -9.11 -3.94 -12.04
C LYS A 75 -8.48 -3.89 -10.66
N THR A 76 -7.21 -4.28 -10.60
CA THR A 76 -6.42 -4.33 -9.37
C THR A 76 -5.33 -3.28 -9.42
N LEU A 77 -5.26 -2.43 -8.38
CA LEU A 77 -4.13 -1.54 -8.16
C LEU A 77 -3.21 -2.14 -7.09
N VAL A 78 -1.95 -2.38 -7.43
CA VAL A 78 -0.93 -2.69 -6.43
C VAL A 78 -0.44 -1.37 -5.83
N VAL A 79 -0.34 -1.31 -4.50
CA VAL A 79 0.14 -0.13 -3.78
C VAL A 79 1.36 -0.52 -2.98
N LEU A 80 2.51 0.06 -3.32
CA LEU A 80 3.75 -0.11 -2.59
C LEU A 80 3.92 1.04 -1.59
N MET A 81 3.65 0.73 -0.32
CA MET A 81 3.90 1.63 0.79
C MET A 81 5.27 1.38 1.41
N LEU A 82 5.67 2.21 2.37
CA LEU A 82 6.96 2.05 3.02
C LEU A 82 6.98 0.86 3.98
N ASN A 83 6.15 0.91 5.01
CA ASN A 83 6.03 -0.12 6.03
C ASN A 83 4.56 -0.49 6.25
N PRO A 84 4.28 -1.66 6.84
CA PRO A 84 2.91 -2.08 7.12
C PRO A 84 2.26 -1.11 8.08
N SER A 85 1.11 -0.57 7.69
CA SER A 85 0.20 0.09 8.61
C SER A 85 -0.50 -0.95 9.47
N ASN A 86 -1.03 -0.53 10.62
CA ASN A 86 -1.62 -1.39 11.66
C ASN A 86 -2.98 -1.98 11.24
N THR A 87 -2.97 -2.83 10.22
CA THR A 87 -4.12 -3.60 9.75
C THR A 87 -4.03 -5.02 10.28
N PHE A 88 -5.03 -5.42 11.05
CA PHE A 88 -5.03 -6.68 11.79
C PHE A 88 -6.36 -7.42 11.61
N PRO A 89 -6.34 -8.76 11.64
CA PRO A 89 -7.55 -9.56 11.58
C PRO A 89 -8.37 -9.44 12.85
N GLU A 90 -9.57 -9.98 12.80
CA GLU A 90 -10.40 -10.16 13.99
C GLU A 90 -9.70 -11.08 15.00
N ALA A 91 -9.65 -10.67 16.26
CA ALA A 91 -9.02 -11.43 17.33
C ALA A 91 -9.66 -11.08 18.68
N ASN A 92 -9.88 -12.09 19.53
CA ASN A 92 -10.40 -11.94 20.89
C ASN A 92 -11.70 -11.10 20.96
N GLY A 93 -12.64 -11.35 20.05
CA GLY A 93 -13.91 -10.62 19.97
C GLY A 93 -13.81 -9.17 19.47
N LYS A 94 -12.63 -8.71 19.04
CA LYS A 94 -12.43 -7.40 18.41
C LYS A 94 -12.45 -7.56 16.89
N LYS A 95 -13.34 -6.84 16.23
CA LYS A 95 -13.43 -6.78 14.76
C LYS A 95 -12.07 -6.47 14.13
N SER A 96 -11.86 -6.99 12.92
CA SER A 96 -10.72 -6.62 12.09
C SER A 96 -10.59 -5.10 11.99
N THR A 97 -9.36 -4.61 12.07
CA THR A 97 -9.06 -3.18 12.01
C THR A 97 -8.30 -2.92 10.72
N VAL A 98 -8.83 -2.06 9.85
CA VAL A 98 -8.06 -1.52 8.73
C VAL A 98 -7.54 -0.13 9.11
N ASP A 99 -6.21 0.06 9.02
CA ASP A 99 -5.55 1.30 9.39
C ASP A 99 -6.00 2.48 8.52
N ALA A 100 -5.99 3.70 9.05
CA ALA A 100 -6.39 4.91 8.32
C ALA A 100 -5.62 5.10 7.00
N THR A 101 -4.33 4.77 6.98
CA THR A 101 -3.48 4.82 5.78
C THR A 101 -3.96 3.83 4.72
N VAL A 102 -4.29 2.61 5.14
CA VAL A 102 -4.85 1.58 4.24
C VAL A 102 -6.23 1.99 3.75
N LYS A 103 -7.08 2.54 4.62
CA LYS A 103 -8.40 3.10 4.22
C LYS A 103 -8.23 4.17 3.16
N ASN A 104 -7.22 5.03 3.28
CA ASN A 104 -6.92 6.05 2.29
C ASN A 104 -6.40 5.45 0.97
N ALA A 105 -5.56 4.42 1.01
CA ALA A 105 -5.15 3.69 -0.20
C ALA A 105 -6.38 3.07 -0.92
N VAL A 106 -7.33 2.50 -0.16
CA VAL A 106 -8.61 2.01 -0.71
C VAL A 106 -9.40 3.16 -1.35
N ARG A 107 -9.53 4.32 -0.69
CA ARG A 107 -10.25 5.47 -1.25
C ARG A 107 -9.64 5.95 -2.56
N ILE A 108 -8.31 6.03 -2.62
CA ILE A 108 -7.57 6.39 -3.85
C ILE A 108 -7.86 5.35 -4.94
N THR A 109 -7.73 4.07 -4.62
CA THR A 109 -7.95 2.95 -5.54
C THR A 109 -9.35 3.00 -6.13
N TYR A 110 -10.37 3.15 -5.28
CA TYR A 110 -11.76 3.29 -5.70
C TYR A 110 -11.99 4.51 -6.59
N LYS A 111 -11.48 5.69 -6.19
CA LYS A 111 -11.59 6.93 -6.97
C LYS A 111 -10.92 6.83 -8.34
N ALA A 112 -9.82 6.07 -8.42
CA ALA A 112 -9.09 5.83 -9.67
C ALA A 112 -9.75 4.76 -10.56
N GLY A 113 -10.90 4.19 -10.16
CA GLY A 113 -11.69 3.26 -10.97
C GLY A 113 -11.31 1.78 -10.82
N TYR A 114 -10.57 1.43 -9.77
CA TYR A 114 -10.18 0.04 -9.48
C TYR A 114 -11.11 -0.58 -8.42
N SER A 115 -11.32 -1.90 -8.49
CA SER A 115 -12.13 -2.66 -7.53
C SER A 115 -11.35 -3.41 -6.49
N LYS A 116 -10.04 -3.55 -6.69
CA LYS A 116 -9.18 -4.30 -5.79
C LYS A 116 -7.92 -3.52 -5.49
N VAL A 117 -7.51 -3.55 -4.24
CA VAL A 117 -6.19 -3.07 -3.83
C VAL A 117 -5.36 -4.23 -3.29
N ILE A 118 -4.13 -4.33 -3.78
CA ILE A 118 -3.10 -5.16 -3.16
C ILE A 118 -2.09 -4.23 -2.52
N ILE A 119 -1.89 -4.34 -1.21
CA ILE A 119 -0.98 -3.50 -0.45
C ILE A 119 0.27 -4.29 -0.10
N LEU A 120 1.38 -3.85 -0.68
CA LEU A 120 2.73 -4.33 -0.40
C LEU A 120 3.48 -3.24 0.36
N ASN A 121 4.60 -3.64 0.97
CA ASN A 121 5.41 -2.74 1.78
C ASN A 121 6.86 -2.92 1.36
N SER A 122 7.62 -1.82 1.30
CA SER A 122 9.05 -1.86 0.99
C SER A 122 9.84 -2.58 2.10
N PHE A 123 9.38 -2.41 3.33
CA PHE A 123 9.78 -3.17 4.51
C PHE A 123 8.53 -3.85 5.06
N ASN A 124 8.61 -5.14 5.40
CA ASN A 124 7.46 -5.94 5.81
C ASN A 124 7.27 -6.01 7.34
N PHE A 125 8.16 -5.41 8.14
CA PHE A 125 8.11 -5.45 9.60
C PHE A 125 7.03 -4.53 10.20
N ILE A 126 6.21 -5.06 11.10
CA ILE A 126 5.07 -4.34 11.68
C ILE A 126 5.49 -3.56 12.93
N ASP A 127 5.96 -2.34 12.74
CA ASP A 127 6.38 -1.46 13.85
C ASP A 127 5.44 -0.27 14.07
N GLY A 128 4.77 0.18 13.01
CA GLY A 128 4.06 1.46 12.99
C GLY A 128 4.98 2.70 12.94
N ASN A 129 6.31 2.52 13.00
CA ASN A 129 7.30 3.57 12.78
C ASN A 129 8.28 3.17 11.68
N SER A 130 8.42 4.04 10.67
CA SER A 130 9.24 3.78 9.49
C SER A 130 10.74 3.66 9.81
N ILE A 131 11.26 4.47 10.74
CA ILE A 131 12.70 4.50 11.05
C ILE A 131 13.12 3.20 11.73
N THR A 132 12.31 2.72 12.65
CA THR A 132 12.59 1.50 13.41
C THR A 132 12.28 0.25 12.58
N ALA A 133 11.28 0.29 11.69
CA ALA A 133 11.04 -0.79 10.73
C ALA A 133 12.22 -1.00 9.77
N MET A 134 12.86 0.09 9.32
CA MET A 134 14.07 0.01 8.49
C MET A 134 15.26 -0.60 9.24
N LYS A 135 15.45 -0.23 10.52
CA LYS A 135 16.53 -0.78 11.36
C LYS A 135 16.31 -2.22 11.80
N SER A 136 15.05 -2.64 11.94
CA SER A 136 14.67 -3.96 12.44
C SER A 136 14.43 -4.98 11.32
N ALA A 137 14.48 -4.55 10.06
CA ALA A 137 14.37 -5.43 8.91
C ALA A 137 15.62 -6.33 8.83
N LYS A 138 15.46 -7.61 9.15
CA LYS A 138 16.48 -8.64 8.92
C LYS A 138 16.67 -8.80 7.40
N GLU A 139 17.92 -8.90 6.93
CA GLU A 139 18.23 -9.03 5.49
C GLU A 139 17.46 -10.18 4.81
N ALA A 140 17.36 -11.34 5.47
CA ALA A 140 16.57 -12.47 4.99
C ALA A 140 15.08 -12.14 4.78
N SER A 141 14.53 -11.23 5.58
CA SER A 141 13.15 -10.77 5.42
C SER A 141 12.99 -9.85 4.20
N ASN A 142 14.02 -9.08 3.86
CA ASN A 142 14.01 -8.19 2.69
C ASN A 142 14.09 -8.97 1.38
N ASP A 143 14.80 -10.09 1.34
CA ASP A 143 14.85 -10.97 0.17
C ASP A 143 13.49 -11.62 -0.09
N VAL A 144 12.85 -12.14 0.97
CA VAL A 144 11.49 -12.67 0.92
C VAL A 144 10.52 -11.59 0.43
N ASN A 145 10.61 -10.39 0.99
CA ASN A 145 9.74 -9.27 0.61
C ASN A 145 9.90 -8.89 -0.86
N THR A 146 11.15 -8.82 -1.35
CA THR A 146 11.47 -8.51 -2.74
C THR A 146 10.86 -9.55 -3.68
N LYS A 147 11.04 -10.84 -3.40
CA LYS A 147 10.45 -11.93 -4.20
C LYS A 147 8.93 -11.85 -4.25
N ILE A 148 8.27 -11.57 -3.12
CA ILE A 148 6.81 -11.38 -3.08
C ILE A 148 6.38 -10.21 -3.97
N ILE A 149 7.07 -9.06 -3.86
CA ILE A 149 6.78 -7.89 -4.71
C ILE A 149 6.92 -8.25 -6.19
N THR A 150 8.02 -8.90 -6.58
CA THR A 150 8.24 -9.33 -7.97
C THR A 150 7.17 -10.29 -8.45
N ASN A 151 6.79 -11.28 -7.64
CA ASN A 151 5.75 -12.26 -7.99
C ASN A 151 4.38 -11.58 -8.20
N VAL A 152 4.01 -10.63 -7.35
CA VAL A 152 2.75 -9.88 -7.47
C VAL A 152 2.78 -8.99 -8.71
N LEU A 153 3.87 -8.26 -8.96
CA LEU A 153 4.01 -7.40 -10.14
C LEU A 153 4.08 -8.18 -11.45
N ALA A 154 4.48 -9.45 -11.42
CA ALA A 154 4.40 -10.33 -12.59
C ALA A 154 2.95 -10.66 -13.01
N GLN A 155 1.97 -10.45 -12.13
CA GLN A 155 0.54 -10.70 -12.41
C GLN A 155 -0.28 -9.41 -12.54
N HIS A 156 0.22 -8.30 -12.00
CA HIS A 156 -0.50 -7.03 -11.94
C HIS A 156 0.39 -5.90 -12.46
N LYS A 157 -0.09 -5.22 -13.51
CA LYS A 157 0.69 -4.19 -14.20
C LYS A 157 0.56 -2.81 -13.60
N ASP A 158 -0.48 -2.51 -12.83
CA ASP A 158 -0.69 -1.17 -12.29
C ASP A 158 -0.15 -1.08 -10.86
N LEU A 159 0.91 -0.30 -10.68
CA LEU A 159 1.60 -0.06 -9.41
C LEU A 159 1.52 1.40 -9.02
N MET A 160 0.94 1.71 -7.86
CA MET A 160 1.08 3.00 -7.20
C MET A 160 2.17 2.97 -6.14
N ILE A 161 3.14 3.87 -6.21
CA ILE A 161 4.15 4.07 -5.17
C ILE A 161 3.68 5.17 -4.22
N ALA A 162 3.71 4.93 -2.90
CA ALA A 162 3.11 5.84 -1.92
C ALA A 162 3.89 5.90 -0.59
N TRP A 163 5.21 6.07 -0.65
CA TRP A 163 6.11 5.97 0.52
C TRP A 163 6.35 7.29 1.28
N GLY A 164 5.99 8.45 0.72
CA GLY A 164 6.16 9.76 1.36
C GLY A 164 7.58 10.30 1.46
N THR A 165 7.75 11.33 2.30
CA THR A 165 8.99 12.11 2.43
C THR A 165 9.99 11.51 3.42
N LYS A 166 9.56 10.57 4.27
CA LYS A 166 10.38 10.03 5.38
C LYS A 166 11.42 8.99 4.93
N VAL A 167 11.33 8.51 3.69
CA VAL A 167 12.28 7.55 3.14
C VAL A 167 13.55 8.26 2.72
N CYS A 168 14.72 7.80 3.19
CA CYS A 168 15.97 8.39 2.77
C CYS A 168 16.30 8.01 1.32
N LYS A 169 17.21 8.76 0.68
CA LYS A 169 17.55 8.54 -0.75
C LYS A 169 18.07 7.12 -1.00
N LYS A 170 18.90 6.58 -0.10
CA LYS A 170 19.49 5.24 -0.23
C LYS A 170 18.40 4.16 -0.30
N ASP A 171 17.43 4.21 0.61
CA ASP A 171 16.36 3.20 0.66
C ASP A 171 15.45 3.30 -0.57
N LYS A 172 15.14 4.52 -1.04
CA LYS A 172 14.41 4.71 -2.31
C LYS A 172 15.15 4.04 -3.48
N THR A 173 16.46 4.27 -3.60
CA THR A 173 17.30 3.66 -4.63
C THR A 173 17.27 2.13 -4.54
N GLU A 174 17.35 1.57 -3.33
CA GLU A 174 17.30 0.12 -3.11
C GLU A 174 15.93 -0.48 -3.48
N ILE A 175 14.83 0.19 -3.12
CA ILE A 175 13.48 -0.28 -3.44
C ILE A 175 13.27 -0.24 -4.96
N LEU A 176 13.69 0.85 -5.61
CA LEU A 176 13.55 1.01 -7.05
C LEU A 176 14.42 0.03 -7.83
N SER A 177 15.63 -0.26 -7.37
CA SER A 177 16.50 -1.24 -8.01
C SER A 177 15.87 -2.64 -8.00
N LYS A 178 15.15 -3.00 -6.93
CA LYS A 178 14.45 -4.28 -6.78
C LYS A 178 13.29 -4.49 -7.75
N ILE A 179 12.68 -3.41 -8.23
CA ILE A 179 11.57 -3.46 -9.20
C ILE A 179 11.97 -3.00 -10.59
N TRP A 180 13.24 -2.61 -10.79
CA TRP A 180 13.74 -2.04 -12.04
C TRP A 180 13.52 -2.97 -13.24
N ASP A 181 13.82 -4.25 -13.09
CA ASP A 181 13.69 -5.24 -14.16
C ASP A 181 12.23 -5.48 -14.60
N LYS A 182 11.26 -4.92 -13.86
CA LYS A 182 9.83 -4.94 -14.19
C LYS A 182 9.30 -3.57 -14.60
N ALA A 183 10.10 -2.50 -14.47
CA ALA A 183 9.65 -1.12 -14.66
C ALA A 183 9.12 -0.83 -16.07
N THR A 184 9.56 -1.60 -17.08
CA THR A 184 9.08 -1.51 -18.46
C THR A 184 7.77 -2.24 -18.71
N ASP A 185 7.44 -3.24 -17.88
CA ASP A 185 6.29 -4.12 -18.05
C ASP A 185 5.08 -3.69 -17.21
N ILE A 186 5.29 -2.72 -16.31
CA ILE A 186 4.30 -2.20 -15.37
C ILE A 186 4.08 -0.70 -15.60
N ASN A 187 2.85 -0.27 -15.36
CA ASN A 187 2.48 1.14 -15.25
C ASN A 187 2.73 1.58 -13.80
N ILE A 188 3.51 2.65 -13.64
CA ILE A 188 3.87 3.18 -12.32
C ILE A 188 3.16 4.51 -12.11
N PHE A 189 2.55 4.66 -10.94
CA PHE A 189 1.70 5.78 -10.60
C PHE A 189 2.04 6.38 -9.23
N ALA A 190 1.59 7.61 -9.03
CA ALA A 190 1.35 8.20 -7.72
C ALA A 190 -0.03 8.87 -7.70
N TYR A 191 -0.69 8.92 -6.54
CA TYR A 191 -1.92 9.70 -6.43
C TYR A 191 -1.64 11.21 -6.35
N ALA A 192 -0.46 11.58 -5.85
CA ALA A 192 0.02 12.96 -5.79
C ALA A 192 1.54 12.98 -5.70
N TRP A 193 2.15 14.02 -6.28
CA TRP A 193 3.60 14.22 -6.30
C TRP A 193 4.00 15.43 -5.46
N ASN A 194 5.02 15.26 -4.61
CA ASN A 194 5.68 16.37 -3.91
C ASN A 194 6.92 16.81 -4.69
N SER A 195 6.79 17.92 -5.40
CA SER A 195 7.88 18.49 -6.21
C SER A 195 9.09 18.94 -5.37
N ASN A 196 8.88 19.40 -4.14
CA ASN A 196 9.96 19.89 -3.28
C ASN A 196 10.87 18.77 -2.76
N SER A 197 10.27 17.62 -2.43
CA SER A 197 11.01 16.46 -1.90
C SER A 197 11.24 15.37 -2.96
N ASN A 198 10.88 15.65 -4.22
CA ASN A 198 10.94 14.74 -5.37
C ASN A 198 10.45 13.32 -5.03
N CYS A 199 9.23 13.21 -4.51
CA CYS A 199 8.68 11.93 -4.08
C CYS A 199 7.14 11.86 -4.14
N PRO A 200 6.58 10.65 -4.24
CA PRO A 200 5.13 10.45 -4.09
C PRO A 200 4.69 10.71 -2.65
N TYR A 201 3.50 11.29 -2.48
CA TYR A 201 2.91 11.45 -1.16
C TYR A 201 2.56 10.10 -0.51
N HIS A 202 2.60 10.06 0.82
CA HIS A 202 2.11 8.92 1.61
C HIS A 202 0.63 9.10 1.95
N PRO A 203 -0.20 8.05 1.91
CA PRO A 203 -1.65 8.19 2.11
C PRO A 203 -2.04 8.31 3.60
N ALA A 204 -1.15 8.81 4.48
CA ALA A 204 -1.44 8.90 5.93
C ALA A 204 -2.30 10.11 6.31
N THR A 205 -2.33 11.17 5.49
CA THR A 205 -3.13 12.36 5.80
C THR A 205 -4.61 11.97 5.81
N ARG A 206 -5.35 12.35 6.85
CA ARG A 206 -6.77 12.03 6.97
C ARG A 206 -7.59 12.74 5.89
N VAL A 207 -8.68 12.10 5.47
CA VAL A 207 -9.73 12.76 4.69
C VAL A 207 -10.63 13.52 5.67
N ASP A 208 -10.08 14.50 6.36
CA ASP A 208 -10.78 15.34 7.33
C ASP A 208 -11.61 16.39 6.55
N ASN A 209 -12.83 16.06 6.13
CA ASN A 209 -13.71 16.97 5.40
C ASN A 209 -13.23 17.39 3.98
N ILE A 210 -14.21 17.54 3.08
CA ILE A 210 -14.07 17.94 1.67
C ILE A 210 -13.34 19.28 1.50
N LYS A 211 -13.40 20.18 2.48
CA LYS A 211 -12.86 21.56 2.39
C LYS A 211 -11.35 21.68 2.65
N ASN A 212 -10.63 20.60 2.93
CA ASN A 212 -9.20 20.69 3.22
C ASN A 212 -8.36 20.76 1.93
N ASN A 213 -7.33 21.62 1.94
CA ASN A 213 -6.42 21.81 0.80
C ASN A 213 -5.33 20.72 0.69
N TYR A 214 -5.49 19.58 1.38
CA TYR A 214 -4.51 18.49 1.39
C TYR A 214 -4.49 17.73 0.06
N PRO A 215 -3.35 17.18 -0.38
CA PRO A 215 -3.24 16.44 -1.64
C PRO A 215 -4.24 15.29 -1.77
N LEU A 216 -4.47 14.54 -0.68
CA LEU A 216 -5.45 13.44 -0.69
C LEU A 216 -6.88 13.96 -0.89
N THR A 217 -7.29 14.98 -0.15
CA THR A 217 -8.63 15.57 -0.29
C THR A 217 -8.83 16.14 -1.69
N LYS A 218 -7.83 16.83 -2.26
CA LYS A 218 -7.86 17.33 -3.64
C LYS A 218 -8.06 16.19 -4.65
N PHE A 219 -7.30 15.11 -4.50
CA PHE A 219 -7.41 13.94 -5.38
C PHE A 219 -8.83 13.34 -5.33
N LEU A 220 -9.37 13.14 -4.13
CA LEU A 220 -10.68 12.50 -3.96
C LEU A 220 -11.85 13.38 -4.41
N THR A 221 -11.77 14.70 -4.20
CA THR A 221 -12.85 15.66 -4.49
C THR A 221 -12.81 16.22 -5.91
N GLY A 222 -11.64 16.34 -6.52
CA GLY A 222 -11.48 16.85 -7.87
C GLY A 222 -11.54 15.77 -8.94
N ASN A 223 -11.01 16.12 -10.13
CA ASN A 223 -10.77 15.21 -11.24
C ASN A 223 -9.49 14.38 -11.03
N GLY A 224 -9.22 13.96 -9.78
CA GLY A 224 -7.99 13.27 -9.42
C GLY A 224 -7.75 12.03 -10.27
N LYS A 225 -6.76 12.14 -11.16
CA LYS A 225 -6.22 11.03 -11.92
C LYS A 225 -4.87 10.66 -11.34
N LEU A 226 -4.53 9.37 -11.41
CA LEU A 226 -3.20 8.93 -11.04
C LEU A 226 -2.16 9.63 -11.94
N THR A 227 -1.10 10.12 -11.32
CA THR A 227 0.06 10.71 -12.00
C THR A 227 0.97 9.59 -12.45
N GLU A 228 1.24 9.50 -13.75
CA GLU A 228 2.16 8.53 -14.32
C GLU A 228 3.61 8.85 -13.97
N LEU A 229 4.36 7.81 -13.63
CA LEU A 229 5.76 7.86 -13.26
C LEU A 229 6.59 6.96 -14.18
N ALA A 230 7.88 7.29 -14.27
CA ALA A 230 8.92 6.40 -14.75
C ALA A 230 9.95 6.18 -13.64
N ILE A 231 10.62 5.03 -13.69
CA ILE A 231 11.89 4.86 -12.99
C ILE A 231 12.99 5.28 -13.97
N ARG A 232 13.93 6.09 -13.53
CA ARG A 232 15.13 6.45 -14.27
C ARG A 232 16.35 5.92 -13.53
N LYS A 233 17.25 5.28 -14.27
CA LYS A 233 18.57 4.88 -13.79
C LYS A 233 19.59 5.94 -14.19
N TYR A 234 20.31 6.50 -13.23
CA TYR A 234 21.43 7.42 -13.47
C TYR A 234 22.65 6.97 -12.67
N LYS A 235 23.71 6.57 -13.37
CA LYS A 235 24.89 5.93 -12.76
C LYS A 235 24.48 4.70 -11.92
N ARG A 236 24.70 4.74 -10.61
CA ARG A 236 24.34 3.69 -9.64
C ARG A 236 23.06 4.01 -8.86
N GLU A 237 22.34 5.08 -9.24
CA GLU A 237 21.13 5.52 -8.56
C GLU A 237 19.88 5.26 -9.41
N PHE A 238 18.76 5.05 -8.72
CA PHE A 238 17.44 4.89 -9.30
C PHE A 238 16.54 5.97 -8.72
N GLU A 239 15.81 6.67 -9.58
CA GLU A 239 14.94 7.78 -9.18
C GLU A 239 13.58 7.65 -9.87
N LEU A 240 12.55 8.25 -9.26
CA LEU A 240 11.24 8.39 -9.88
C LEU A 240 11.14 9.76 -10.56
N GLU A 241 10.58 9.77 -11.75
CA GLU A 241 10.24 10.97 -12.49
C GLU A 241 8.78 10.95 -12.94
N VAL A 242 8.16 12.11 -13.07
CA VAL A 242 6.80 12.25 -13.60
C VAL A 242 6.89 12.20 -15.13
N LYS A 243 6.18 11.26 -15.75
CA LYS A 243 6.03 11.22 -17.21
C LYS A 243 5.11 12.39 -17.60
N ASN A 244 5.57 13.30 -18.46
CA ASN A 244 4.83 14.48 -18.95
C ASN A 244 4.82 15.70 -18.02
N LYS A 245 5.98 16.09 -17.47
CA LYS A 245 6.14 17.47 -17.00
C LYS A 245 6.21 18.46 -18.17
#